data_AF-A0A0A0HYW1-F1
#
_entry.id   AF-A0A0A0HYW1-F1
#
_cell.length_a   1.000
_cell.length_b   1.000
_cell.length_c   1.000
_cell.angle_alpha   90.00
_cell.angle_beta   90.00
_cell.angle_gamma   90.00
#
_symmetry.space_group_name_H-M   'P 1'
#
loop_
_entity.id
_entity.type
_entity.pdbx_description
1 polymer ?
#
loop_
_entity_poly.entity_id
_entity_poly.type
_entity_poly.pdbx_seq_one_letter_code
_entity_poly.pdbx_strand_id
1 'polypeptide(L)'
;MVCIPNIYIKNFDNEYRVFFSSNFIKRYKLKPNLIDFLEFFIPIQLQKGIDEWVILKLERTAEKLNIPRPSLSRYLKQLEDANLLIHEDFRSTLWKINLNINIFID
;
A
#
# COMPACT_ATOMS: atom_id res chain seq x y z
N MET A 1 9.25 23.72 -12.04
CA MET A 1 8.74 22.35 -12.29
C MET A 1 8.11 21.87 -10.99
N VAL A 2 6.79 21.67 -10.95
CA VAL A 2 6.12 21.20 -9.72
C VAL A 2 6.29 19.70 -9.64
N CYS A 3 6.99 19.22 -8.61
CA CYS A 3 7.07 17.77 -8.34
C CYS A 3 5.75 17.36 -7.69
N ILE A 4 4.84 16.78 -8.46
CA ILE A 4 3.57 16.25 -7.93
C ILE A 4 3.90 14.93 -7.21
N PRO A 5 3.54 14.77 -5.93
CA PRO A 5 3.76 13.52 -5.22
C PRO A 5 3.01 12.37 -5.89
N ASN A 6 3.58 11.17 -5.83
CA ASN A 6 2.92 9.97 -6.35
C ASN A 6 1.76 9.57 -5.45
N ILE A 7 2.00 9.66 -4.13
CA ILE A 7 1.03 9.38 -3.09
C ILE A 7 0.98 10.61 -2.19
N TYR A 8 -0.22 11.15 -1.98
CA TYR A 8 -0.51 12.21 -1.03
C TYR A 8 -1.36 11.62 0.09
N ILE A 9 -0.89 11.74 1.33
CA ILE A 9 -1.58 11.24 2.51
C ILE A 9 -1.97 12.44 3.35
N LYS A 10 -3.21 12.47 3.82
CA LYS A 10 -3.69 13.52 4.72
C LYS A 10 -4.28 12.93 5.98
N ASN A 11 -3.90 13.46 7.13
CA ASN A 11 -4.49 13.09 8.40
C ASN A 11 -5.76 13.92 8.68
N PHE A 12 -6.87 13.24 8.96
CA PHE A 12 -8.11 13.83 9.43
C PHE A 12 -8.49 13.16 10.75
N ASP A 13 -8.33 13.86 11.87
CA ASP A 13 -8.82 13.40 13.19
C ASP A 13 -8.46 11.94 13.54
N ASN A 14 -7.19 11.55 13.32
CA ASN A 14 -6.63 10.20 13.51
C ASN A 14 -6.94 9.18 12.40
N GLU A 15 -7.53 9.59 11.28
CA GLU A 15 -7.66 8.78 10.07
C GLU A 15 -6.73 9.28 8.96
N TYR A 16 -5.93 8.38 8.40
CA TYR A 16 -5.15 8.68 7.20
C TYR A 16 -5.99 8.42 5.95
N ARG A 17 -6.17 9.46 5.12
CA ARG A 17 -6.73 9.35 3.78
C ARG A 17 -5.60 9.34 2.76
N VAL A 18 -5.65 8.41 1.83
CA VAL A 18 -4.60 8.20 0.83
C VAL A 18 -5.13 8.59 -0.54
N PHE A 19 -4.37 9.40 -1.26
CA PHE A 19 -4.68 9.87 -2.60
C PHE A 19 -3.53 9.55 -3.53
N PHE A 20 -3.84 9.08 -4.73
CA PHE A 20 -2.84 8.74 -5.74
C PHE A 20 -2.90 9.74 -6.89
N SER A 21 -1.74 10.19 -7.37
CA SER A 21 -1.73 11.00 -8.58
C SER A 21 -2.14 10.15 -9.79
N SER A 22 -2.85 10.77 -10.74
CA SER A 22 -3.26 10.09 -11.98
C SER A 22 -2.06 9.56 -12.78
N ASN A 23 -0.92 10.27 -12.72
CA ASN A 23 0.33 9.83 -13.33
C ASN A 23 0.87 8.55 -12.67
N PHE A 24 0.80 8.46 -11.34
CA PHE A 24 1.20 7.25 -10.61
C PHE A 24 0.32 6.05 -10.99
N ILE A 25 -1.00 6.21 -10.96
CA ILE A 25 -1.96 5.16 -11.36
C ILE A 25 -1.67 4.66 -12.78
N LYS A 26 -1.48 5.59 -13.73
CA LYS A 26 -1.19 5.25 -15.14
C LYS A 26 0.17 4.55 -15.30
N ARG A 27 1.22 5.07 -14.65
CA ARG A 27 2.59 4.53 -14.74
C ARG A 27 2.65 3.09 -14.26
N TYR A 28 2.01 2.80 -13.13
CA TYR A 28 2.01 1.46 -12.53
C TYR A 28 0.82 0.60 -12.97
N LYS A 29 -0.02 1.10 -13.89
CA LYS A 29 -1.23 0.43 -14.39
C LYS A 29 -2.12 -0.11 -13.26
N LEU A 30 -2.28 0.68 -12.20
CA LEU A 30 -3.03 0.29 -11.02
C LEU A 30 -4.51 0.14 -11.35
N LYS A 31 -5.03 -1.07 -11.12
CA LYS A 31 -6.45 -1.35 -11.22
C LYS A 31 -7.17 -0.90 -9.94
N PRO A 32 -8.48 -0.60 -9.97
CA PRO A 32 -9.23 -0.13 -8.80
C PRO A 32 -9.02 -0.98 -7.55
N ASN A 33 -9.05 -2.31 -7.68
CA ASN A 33 -8.82 -3.24 -6.57
C ASN A 33 -7.42 -3.14 -5.93
N LEU A 34 -6.39 -2.75 -6.70
CA LEU A 34 -5.05 -2.52 -6.15
C LEU A 34 -4.97 -1.16 -5.45
N ILE A 35 -5.70 -0.16 -5.98
CA ILE A 35 -5.84 1.15 -5.34
C ILE A 35 -6.54 0.98 -3.99
N ASP A 36 -7.70 0.31 -3.96
CA ASP A 36 -8.45 0.03 -2.72
C ASP A 36 -7.59 -0.71 -1.69
N PHE A 37 -6.79 -1.68 -2.14
CA PHE A 37 -5.86 -2.38 -1.26
C PHE A 37 -4.76 -1.45 -0.71
N LEU A 38 -4.18 -0.57 -1.52
CA LEU A 38 -3.17 0.39 -1.06
C LEU A 38 -3.77 1.43 -0.12
N GLU A 39 -5.00 1.90 -0.37
CA GLU A 39 -5.74 2.78 0.55
C GLU A 39 -6.01 2.13 1.90
N PHE A 40 -6.21 0.81 1.93
CA PHE A 40 -6.29 0.04 3.17
C PHE A 40 -4.92 -0.17 3.84
N PHE A 41 -3.88 -0.50 3.06
CA PHE A 41 -2.58 -0.93 3.58
C PHE A 41 -1.73 0.24 4.10
N ILE A 42 -1.69 1.35 3.37
CA ILE A 42 -0.83 2.51 3.69
C ILE A 42 -1.13 3.07 5.09
N PRO A 43 -2.39 3.28 5.52
CA PRO A 43 -2.70 3.72 6.88
C PRO A 43 -2.19 2.75 7.96
N ILE A 44 -2.26 1.44 7.73
CA ILE A 44 -1.76 0.42 8.68
C ILE A 44 -0.25 0.53 8.83
N GLN A 45 0.48 0.77 7.73
CA GLN A 45 1.92 1.00 7.79
C GLN A 45 2.25 2.29 8.52
N LEU A 46 1.56 3.40 8.21
CA LEU A 46 1.77 4.69 8.87
C LEU A 46 1.56 4.66 10.39
N GLN A 47 0.62 3.85 10.87
CA GLN A 47 0.41 3.65 12.31
C GLN A 47 1.64 3.04 13.01
N LYS A 48 2.48 2.31 12.29
CA LYS A 48 3.76 1.80 12.80
C LYS A 48 4.92 2.75 12.52
N GLY A 49 4.96 3.31 11.32
CA GLY A 49 6.03 4.13 10.78
C GLY A 49 6.18 3.91 9.28
N ILE A 50 6.53 4.95 8.52
CA ILE A 50 6.55 4.88 7.05
C ILE A 50 7.59 3.88 6.50
N ASP A 51 8.67 3.59 7.22
CA ASP A 51 9.68 2.59 6.83
C ASP A 51 9.56 1.26 7.60
N GLU A 52 8.53 1.12 8.45
CA GLU A 52 8.38 -0.03 9.33
C GLU A 52 7.75 -1.24 8.64
N TRP A 53 8.16 -2.43 9.08
CA TRP A 53 7.63 -3.68 8.57
C TRP A 53 6.24 -4.01 9.15
N VAL A 54 5.33 -4.41 8.25
CA VAL A 54 3.96 -4.81 8.60
C VAL A 54 3.80 -6.31 8.38
N ILE A 55 3.36 -7.02 9.42
CA ILE A 55 2.89 -8.41 9.28
C ILE A 55 1.45 -8.37 8.80
N LEU A 56 1.20 -8.87 7.60
CA LEU A 56 -0.15 -9.07 7.07
C LEU A 56 -0.59 -10.52 7.31
N LYS A 57 -1.52 -10.71 8.25
CA LYS A 57 -2.22 -11.99 8.39
C LYS A 57 -3.21 -12.13 7.23
N LEU A 58 -2.89 -12.98 6.25
CA LEU A 58 -3.61 -13.05 4.98
C LEU A 58 -5.10 -13.37 5.17
N GLU A 59 -5.45 -14.33 6.04
CA GLU A 59 -6.84 -14.72 6.31
C GLU A 59 -7.65 -13.53 6.82
N ARG A 60 -7.20 -12.90 7.91
CA ARG A 60 -7.89 -11.77 8.55
C ARG A 60 -7.97 -10.56 7.63
N THR A 61 -6.94 -10.33 6.82
CA THR A 61 -6.89 -9.19 5.89
C THR A 61 -7.85 -9.42 4.72
N ALA A 62 -7.90 -10.64 4.19
CA ALA A 62 -8.81 -11.02 3.12
C ALA A 62 -10.28 -10.90 3.58
N GLU A 63 -10.60 -11.34 4.80
CA GLU A 63 -11.92 -11.15 5.42
C GLU A 63 -12.29 -9.68 5.56
N LYS A 64 -11.39 -8.84 6.08
CA LYS A 64 -11.64 -7.39 6.23
C LYS A 64 -11.92 -6.69 4.90
N LEU A 65 -11.22 -7.11 3.84
CA LEU A 65 -11.39 -6.56 2.50
C LEU A 65 -12.53 -7.23 1.73
N ASN A 66 -13.19 -8.24 2.32
CA ASN A 66 -14.21 -9.06 1.67
C ASN A 66 -13.75 -9.63 0.32
N ILE A 67 -12.51 -10.14 0.27
CA ILE A 67 -11.94 -10.79 -0.92
C ILE A 67 -11.42 -12.18 -0.59
N PRO A 68 -11.33 -13.11 -1.58
CA PRO A 68 -10.68 -14.39 -1.37
C PRO A 68 -9.20 -14.23 -1.02
N ARG A 69 -8.68 -15.07 -0.11
CA ARG A 69 -7.23 -15.12 0.22
C ARG A 69 -6.33 -15.23 -1.02
N PRO A 70 -6.63 -16.05 -2.05
CA PRO A 70 -5.83 -16.09 -3.28
C PRO A 70 -5.78 -14.75 -4.02
N SER A 71 -6.85 -13.95 -3.97
CA SER A 71 -6.88 -12.62 -4.57
C SER A 71 -5.94 -11.67 -3.84
N LEU A 72 -5.94 -11.70 -2.51
CA LEU A 72 -5.02 -10.90 -1.69
C LEU A 72 -3.56 -11.25 -2.00
N SER A 73 -3.22 -12.54 -2.06
CA SER A 73 -1.87 -12.99 -2.44
C SER A 73 -1.46 -12.50 -3.83
N ARG A 74 -2.39 -12.51 -4.80
CA ARG A 74 -2.14 -11.94 -6.13
C ARG A 74 -1.93 -10.41 -6.10
N TYR A 75 -2.62 -9.69 -5.22
CA TYR A 75 -2.45 -8.23 -5.11
C TYR A 75 -1.06 -7.89 -4.57
N LEU A 76 -0.66 -8.57 -3.48
CA LEU A 76 0.66 -8.43 -2.90
C LEU A 76 1.75 -8.72 -3.93
N LYS A 77 1.62 -9.82 -4.69
CA LYS A 77 2.58 -10.15 -5.75
C LYS A 77 2.62 -9.12 -6.87
N GLN A 78 1.47 -8.64 -7.35
CA GLN A 78 1.42 -7.61 -8.39
C GLN A 78 2.08 -6.29 -7.95
N LEU A 79 1.87 -5.89 -6.69
CA LEU A 79 2.44 -4.67 -6.15
C LEU A 79 3.94 -4.81 -5.87
N GLU A 80 4.38 -6.01 -5.48
CA GLU A 80 5.80 -6.35 -5.37
C GLU A 80 6.50 -6.31 -6.74
N ASP A 81 5.93 -6.97 -7.75
CA ASP A 81 6.48 -6.98 -9.11
C ASP A 81 6.50 -5.58 -9.73
N ALA A 82 5.59 -4.70 -9.32
CA ALA A 82 5.56 -3.28 -9.67
C ALA A 82 6.55 -2.42 -8.85
N ASN A 83 7.32 -3.03 -7.94
CA ASN A 83 8.24 -2.38 -7.00
C ASN A 83 7.56 -1.34 -6.10
N LEU A 84 6.27 -1.53 -5.82
CA LEU A 84 5.48 -0.66 -4.94
C LEU A 84 5.47 -1.15 -3.50
N LEU A 85 5.52 -2.47 -3.32
CA LEU A 85 5.73 -3.12 -2.04
C LEU A 85 7.05 -3.90 -2.07
N ILE A 86 7.65 -4.03 -0.90
CA ILE A 86 8.81 -4.87 -0.64
C ILE A 86 8.39 -5.91 0.39
N HIS A 87 8.86 -7.14 0.23
CA HIS A 87 8.65 -8.18 1.22
C HIS A 87 9.97 -8.75 1.73
N GLU A 88 9.93 -9.24 2.98
CA GLU A 88 10.98 -10.06 3.56
C GLU A 88 10.36 -11.31 4.20
N ASP A 89 10.95 -12.47 3.92
CA ASP A 89 10.55 -13.74 4.50
C ASP A 89 11.36 -14.05 5.76
N PHE A 90 10.73 -13.83 6.91
CA PHE A 90 11.21 -14.29 8.22
C PHE A 90 10.33 -15.44 8.74
N ARG A 91 10.10 -15.52 10.06
CA ARG A 91 9.09 -16.43 10.65
C ARG A 91 7.65 -16.08 10.25
N SER A 92 7.44 -14.89 9.69
CA SER A 92 6.20 -14.41 9.09
C SER A 92 6.57 -13.47 7.96
N THR A 93 5.79 -13.47 6.88
CA THR A 93 6.05 -12.58 5.74
C THR A 93 5.78 -11.13 6.16
N LEU A 94 6.81 -10.30 6.01
CA LEU A 94 6.80 -8.88 6.30
C LEU A 94 6.60 -8.09 5.01
N TRP A 95 5.82 -7.02 5.07
CA TRP A 95 5.52 -6.15 3.93
C TRP A 95 5.75 -4.70 4.30
N LYS A 96 6.28 -3.92 3.36
CA LYS A 96 6.33 -2.46 3.46
C LYS A 96 6.19 -1.78 2.09
N ILE A 97 5.70 -0.55 2.06
CA ILE A 97 5.77 0.34 0.89
C ILE A 97 7.23 0.58 0.52
N ASN A 98 7.51 0.60 -0.79
CA ASN A 98 8.81 1.01 -1.28
C ASN A 98 8.99 2.54 -1.18
N LEU A 99 9.95 2.99 -0.37
CA LEU A 99 10.24 4.42 -0.16
C LEU A 99 10.87 5.12 -1.37
N ASN A 100 11.21 4.39 -2.45
CA ASN A 100 11.56 5.01 -3.73
C ASN A 100 10.36 5.71 -4.40
N ILE A 101 9.15 5.54 -3.87
CA ILE A 101 7.96 6.27 -4.28
C ILE A 101 7.98 7.64 -3.59
N ASN A 102 7.77 8.71 -4.37
CA ASN A 102 7.58 10.05 -3.82
C ASN A 102 6.26 10.16 -3.04
N ILE A 103 6.35 10.14 -1.71
CA ILE A 103 5.20 10.21 -0.78
C ILE A 103 5.22 11.56 -0.07
N PHE A 104 4.09 12.25 -0.07
CA PHE A 104 3.86 13.46 0.72
C PHE A 104 2.84 13.17 1.82
N ILE A 105 3.13 13.60 3.05
CA ILE A 105 2.27 13.42 4.22
C ILE A 105 1.95 14.80 4.78
N ASP A 106 0.67 15.14 4.84
CA ASP A 106 0.08 16.37 5.40
C ASP A 106 -0.59 16.09 6.75
#